data_AF-D0BN25-F1
#
_entry.id   AF-D0BN25-F1
#
_cell.length_a   1.000
_cell.length_b   1.000
_cell.length_c   1.000
_cell.angle_alpha   90.00
_cell.angle_beta   90.00
_cell.angle_gamma   90.00
#
_symmetry.space_group_name_H-M   'P 1'
#
loop_
_entity.id
_entity.type
_entity.pdbx_description
1 polymer ?
#
loop_
_entity_poly.entity_id
_entity_poly.type
_entity_poly.pdbx_seq_one_letter_code
_entity_poly.pdbx_strand_id
1 'polypeptide(L)'
;MENSSVKLRFMIELEVCIESGVAVGRRKSIKWKSHMKLGVKRLTLGIVLVFVAICSVIIMGTLQFQETRQDPTEIAHQQFIQTLVPSSQKAYQLYKVLPSISLAQAILESDWGESGLSKDYYNLYGMKAGAAEPSVQLETSEFVNGQWITIMAPFRVYNSWAESVEAHAKLLTYGVDWNPKLYEPVLKAKNYKEAAHALQKAGYATDPTYAQKIITVIETYHLSQYDQLQEKSVKE
;
A
#
# COMPACT_ATOMS: atom_id res chain seq x y z
N MET A 1 -3.42 -28.93 77.71
CA MET A 1 -3.72 -28.90 76.26
C MET A 1 -3.03 -30.10 75.67
N GLU A 2 -3.76 -31.20 75.69
CA GLU A 2 -3.25 -32.54 75.45
C GLU A 2 -3.76 -33.06 74.11
N ASN A 3 -2.87 -33.77 73.48
CA ASN A 3 -2.80 -34.08 72.08
C ASN A 3 -3.25 -35.53 71.87
N SER A 4 -3.64 -35.81 70.64
CA SER A 4 -3.46 -37.12 69.99
C SER A 4 -4.46 -38.24 70.27
N SER A 5 -5.18 -38.57 69.19
CA SER A 5 -5.39 -39.93 68.65
C SER A 5 -6.30 -40.84 69.46
N VAL A 6 -7.27 -41.52 68.84
CA VAL A 6 -7.21 -42.95 68.46
C VAL A 6 -8.61 -43.22 67.85
N LYS A 7 -8.83 -43.24 66.53
CA LYS A 7 -8.75 -44.39 65.62
C LYS A 7 -8.94 -45.75 66.31
N LEU A 8 -9.98 -46.52 65.93
CA LEU A 8 -10.49 -47.79 66.50
C LEU A 8 -11.63 -47.52 67.49
N ARG A 9 -12.77 -48.19 67.42
CA ARG A 9 -12.97 -49.62 67.16
C ARG A 9 -14.46 -49.85 66.92
N PHE A 10 -14.76 -50.80 66.04
CA PHE A 10 -15.80 -51.82 66.18
C PHE A 10 -17.10 -51.45 66.92
N MET A 11 -18.23 -51.40 66.21
CA MET A 11 -19.12 -52.57 65.98
C MET A 11 -20.14 -52.70 67.12
N ILE A 12 -21.40 -52.96 66.74
CA ILE A 12 -22.49 -53.57 67.53
C ILE A 12 -23.70 -52.65 67.81
N GLU A 13 -24.76 -52.98 67.05
CA GLU A 13 -26.19 -53.06 67.39
C GLU A 13 -26.93 -51.86 67.98
N LEU A 14 -28.00 -51.46 67.28
CA LEU A 14 -29.31 -51.48 67.93
C LEU A 14 -30.37 -52.02 66.95
N GLU A 15 -30.76 -53.25 67.26
CA GLU A 15 -31.86 -54.01 66.71
C GLU A 15 -33.16 -53.55 67.40
N VAL A 16 -34.16 -53.14 66.62
CA VAL A 16 -35.56 -53.07 67.10
C VAL A 16 -36.45 -53.67 66.02
N CYS A 17 -36.92 -54.89 66.30
CA CYS A 17 -37.99 -55.60 65.62
C CYS A 17 -39.29 -54.78 65.57
N ILE A 18 -39.95 -54.74 64.42
CA ILE A 18 -41.42 -54.91 64.35
C ILE A 18 -41.76 -55.72 63.10
N GLU A 19 -42.24 -56.94 63.35
CA GLU A 19 -43.03 -57.74 62.43
C GLU A 19 -44.34 -57.01 62.07
N SER A 20 -44.56 -56.77 60.79
CA SER A 20 -45.91 -56.88 60.21
C SER A 20 -45.76 -56.94 58.69
N GLY A 21 -46.13 -58.09 58.15
CA GLY A 21 -46.09 -58.35 56.72
C GLY A 21 -46.95 -57.35 55.96
N VAL A 22 -46.29 -56.55 55.12
CA VAL A 22 -46.90 -55.96 53.93
C VAL A 22 -45.97 -56.27 52.77
N ALA A 23 -46.50 -56.96 51.77
CA ALA A 23 -45.79 -57.46 50.62
C ALA A 23 -44.95 -56.36 49.94
N VAL A 24 -43.62 -56.52 49.97
CA VAL A 24 -42.71 -55.72 49.17
C VAL A 24 -42.90 -56.14 47.71
N GLY A 25 -43.64 -55.32 46.96
CA GLY A 25 -43.67 -55.40 45.51
C GLY A 25 -42.24 -55.37 44.96
N ARG A 26 -41.88 -56.40 44.19
CA ARG A 26 -40.57 -56.52 43.54
C ARG A 26 -40.39 -55.34 42.56
N ARG A 27 -39.77 -54.25 43.00
CA ARG A 27 -39.36 -53.13 42.13
C ARG A 27 -38.43 -53.69 41.06
N LYS A 28 -38.91 -53.81 39.83
CA LYS A 28 -38.03 -53.99 38.66
C LYS A 28 -37.14 -52.75 38.59
N SER A 29 -35.85 -52.89 38.91
CA SER A 29 -34.89 -51.80 38.75
C SER A 29 -34.77 -51.47 37.26
N ILE A 30 -35.34 -50.35 36.84
CA ILE A 30 -35.15 -49.86 35.48
C ILE A 30 -33.70 -49.35 35.40
N LYS A 31 -32.83 -50.06 34.68
CA LYS A 31 -31.43 -49.69 34.46
C LYS A 31 -31.36 -48.44 33.56
N TRP A 32 -31.49 -47.25 34.13
CA TRP A 32 -31.37 -45.95 33.42
C TRP A 32 -29.93 -45.46 33.21
N LYS A 33 -28.90 -46.24 33.57
CA LYS A 33 -27.52 -45.72 33.65
C LYS A 33 -26.72 -45.71 32.34
N SER A 34 -27.15 -46.38 31.26
CA SER A 34 -26.41 -46.44 29.99
C SER A 34 -26.89 -45.46 28.92
N HIS A 35 -28.17 -45.11 28.87
CA HIS A 35 -28.74 -44.28 27.80
C HIS A 35 -28.49 -42.77 27.99
N MET A 36 -28.36 -42.29 29.23
CA MET A 36 -28.02 -40.87 29.50
C MET A 36 -26.59 -40.51 29.07
N LYS A 37 -25.62 -41.42 29.21
CA LYS A 37 -24.20 -41.13 28.93
C LYS A 37 -23.91 -40.94 27.44
N LEU A 38 -24.68 -41.58 26.56
CA LEU A 38 -24.50 -41.48 25.11
C LEU A 38 -25.15 -40.19 24.55
N GLY A 39 -26.29 -39.78 25.10
CA GLY A 39 -26.95 -38.51 24.74
C GLY A 39 -26.12 -37.29 25.14
N VAL A 40 -25.53 -37.29 26.34
CA VAL A 40 -24.64 -36.21 26.81
C VAL A 40 -23.39 -36.10 25.94
N LYS A 41 -22.78 -37.23 25.54
CA LYS A 41 -21.60 -37.24 24.64
C LYS A 41 -21.91 -36.69 23.24
N ARG A 42 -23.10 -36.95 22.70
CA ARG A 42 -23.55 -36.42 21.40
C ARG A 42 -23.87 -34.92 21.48
N LEU A 43 -24.46 -34.48 22.58
CA LEU A 43 -24.74 -33.06 22.83
C LEU A 43 -23.46 -32.24 23.00
N THR A 44 -22.48 -32.74 23.76
CA THR A 44 -21.19 -32.07 23.92
C THR A 44 -20.41 -32.00 22.60
N LEU A 45 -20.46 -33.05 21.78
CA LEU A 45 -19.83 -33.03 20.45
C LEU A 45 -20.50 -32.00 19.52
N GLY A 46 -21.83 -31.91 19.51
CA GLY A 46 -22.56 -30.92 18.74
C GLY A 46 -22.23 -29.49 19.13
N ILE A 47 -22.17 -29.19 20.43
CA ILE A 47 -21.79 -27.87 20.95
C ILE A 47 -20.36 -27.51 20.55
N VAL A 48 -19.41 -28.45 20.67
CA VAL A 48 -18.02 -28.24 20.25
C VAL A 48 -17.93 -27.93 18.75
N LEU A 49 -18.66 -28.66 17.90
CA LEU A 49 -18.65 -28.42 16.46
C LEU A 49 -19.23 -27.04 16.08
N VAL A 50 -20.30 -26.61 16.77
CA VAL A 50 -20.86 -25.26 16.59
C VAL A 50 -19.87 -24.18 17.04
N PHE A 51 -19.20 -24.40 18.16
CA PHE A 51 -18.18 -23.47 18.65
C PHE A 51 -16.99 -23.38 17.70
N VAL A 52 -16.52 -24.51 17.17
CA VAL A 52 -15.45 -24.56 16.16
C VAL A 52 -15.86 -23.83 14.88
N ALA A 53 -17.12 -23.98 14.43
CA ALA A 53 -17.64 -23.28 13.25
C ALA A 53 -17.79 -21.76 13.47
N ILE A 54 -18.24 -21.34 14.66
CA ILE A 54 -18.31 -19.92 15.01
C ILE A 54 -16.90 -19.33 15.13
N CYS A 55 -15.99 -20.05 15.79
CA CYS A 55 -14.59 -19.66 15.86
C CYS A 55 -13.95 -19.59 14.47
N SER A 56 -14.23 -20.53 13.57
CA SER A 56 -13.66 -20.47 12.21
C SER A 56 -14.20 -19.29 11.41
N VAL A 57 -15.48 -18.91 11.55
CA VAL A 57 -16.05 -17.70 10.94
C VAL A 57 -15.47 -16.42 11.54
N ILE A 58 -15.30 -16.37 12.87
CA ILE A 58 -14.66 -15.21 13.54
C ILE A 58 -13.19 -15.10 13.13
N ILE A 59 -12.46 -16.22 13.11
CA ILE A 59 -11.05 -16.28 12.70
C ILE A 59 -10.91 -15.86 11.23
N MET A 60 -11.76 -16.37 10.31
CA MET A 60 -11.81 -15.91 8.91
C MET A 60 -12.10 -14.41 8.81
N GLY A 61 -13.08 -13.90 9.57
CA GLY A 61 -13.42 -12.49 9.58
C GLY A 61 -12.27 -11.60 10.08
N THR A 62 -11.52 -12.04 11.10
CA THR A 62 -10.34 -11.30 11.59
C THR A 62 -9.16 -11.34 10.61
N LEU A 63 -8.97 -12.45 9.89
CA LEU A 63 -7.93 -12.55 8.87
C LEU A 63 -8.23 -11.64 7.67
N GLN A 64 -9.51 -11.52 7.28
CA GLN A 64 -9.91 -10.61 6.20
C GLN A 64 -9.84 -9.12 6.61
N PHE A 65 -10.14 -8.78 7.86
CA PHE A 65 -10.10 -7.39 8.34
C PHE A 65 -8.68 -6.80 8.41
N GLN A 66 -7.66 -7.66 8.56
CA GLN A 66 -6.28 -7.22 8.67
C GLN A 66 -5.64 -6.88 7.31
N GLU A 67 -6.17 -7.40 6.20
CA GLU A 67 -5.62 -7.17 4.85
C GLU A 67 -6.07 -5.84 4.21
N THR A 68 -7.09 -5.16 4.74
CA THR A 68 -7.68 -3.97 4.07
C THR A 68 -7.14 -2.62 4.53
N ARG A 69 -6.17 -2.55 5.45
CA ARG A 69 -5.55 -1.27 5.81
C ARG A 69 -4.48 -0.92 4.78
N GLN A 70 -4.84 -0.13 3.76
CA GLN A 70 -3.83 0.52 2.92
C GLN A 70 -2.94 1.41 3.80
N ASP A 71 -1.63 1.29 3.61
CA ASP A 71 -0.61 2.12 4.25
C ASP A 71 -0.86 3.60 3.91
N PRO A 72 -0.90 4.52 4.89
CA PRO A 72 -1.02 5.96 4.63
C PRO A 72 -0.05 6.49 3.56
N THR A 73 1.17 5.95 3.50
CA THR A 73 2.16 6.32 2.47
C THR A 73 1.68 5.92 1.08
N GLU A 74 1.10 4.73 0.91
CA GLU A 74 0.58 4.27 -0.38
C GLU A 74 -0.61 5.13 -0.83
N ILE A 75 -1.48 5.55 0.10
CA ILE A 75 -2.58 6.47 -0.19
C ILE A 75 -2.04 7.81 -0.69
N ALA A 76 -1.02 8.37 -0.02
CA ALA A 76 -0.41 9.65 -0.43
C ALA A 76 0.24 9.54 -1.82
N HIS A 77 0.96 8.46 -2.09
CA HIS A 77 1.56 8.18 -3.41
C HIS A 77 0.50 8.11 -4.51
N GLN A 78 -0.59 7.39 -4.27
CA GLN A 78 -1.70 7.30 -5.21
C GLN A 78 -2.36 8.67 -5.45
N GLN A 79 -2.56 9.46 -4.39
CA GLN A 79 -3.12 10.82 -4.51
C GLN A 79 -2.22 11.75 -5.33
N PHE A 80 -0.91 11.69 -5.11
CA PHE A 80 0.06 12.45 -5.89
C PHE A 80 -0.04 12.08 -7.38
N ILE A 81 -0.01 10.79 -7.70
CA ILE A 81 -0.16 10.30 -9.09
C ILE A 81 -1.47 10.81 -9.70
N GLN A 82 -2.60 10.57 -9.04
CA GLN A 82 -3.93 10.93 -9.56
C GLN A 82 -4.07 12.45 -9.80
N THR A 83 -3.44 13.27 -8.97
CA THR A 83 -3.42 14.73 -9.15
C THR A 83 -2.72 15.14 -10.45
N LEU A 84 -1.67 14.41 -10.86
CA LEU A 84 -0.87 14.74 -12.03
C LEU A 84 -1.33 14.05 -13.33
N VAL A 85 -2.15 13.00 -13.26
CA VAL A 85 -2.63 12.26 -14.45
C VAL A 85 -3.28 13.22 -15.48
N PRO A 86 -4.23 14.10 -15.13
CA PRO A 86 -4.89 14.95 -16.13
C PRO A 86 -3.91 15.87 -16.86
N SER A 87 -2.98 16.49 -16.13
CA SER A 87 -1.96 17.38 -16.67
C SER A 87 -0.98 16.62 -17.56
N SER A 88 -0.59 15.40 -17.16
CA SER A 88 0.34 14.55 -17.91
C SER A 88 -0.29 14.03 -19.20
N GLN A 89 -1.57 13.66 -19.19
CA GLN A 89 -2.32 13.28 -20.40
C GLN A 89 -2.53 14.47 -21.35
N LYS A 90 -2.81 15.66 -20.81
CA LYS A 90 -2.87 16.89 -21.62
C LYS A 90 -1.51 17.18 -22.27
N ALA A 91 -0.42 17.05 -21.52
CA ALA A 91 0.93 17.20 -22.05
C ALA A 91 1.21 16.17 -23.15
N TYR A 92 0.80 14.91 -23.00
CA TYR A 92 0.93 13.90 -24.04
C TYR A 92 0.19 14.28 -25.32
N GLN A 93 -1.04 14.79 -25.21
CA GLN A 93 -1.82 15.21 -26.38
C GLN A 93 -1.10 16.30 -27.19
N LEU A 94 -0.59 17.32 -26.48
CA LEU A 94 0.02 18.51 -27.08
C LEU A 94 1.48 18.30 -27.52
N TYR A 95 2.26 17.59 -26.72
CA TYR A 95 3.73 17.56 -26.77
C TYR A 95 4.30 16.16 -26.99
N LYS A 96 3.45 15.11 -27.02
CA LYS A 96 3.83 13.71 -27.25
C LYS A 96 4.78 13.11 -26.20
N VAL A 97 4.90 13.74 -25.03
CA VAL A 97 5.60 13.16 -23.88
C VAL A 97 4.70 12.11 -23.22
N LEU A 98 5.17 10.87 -23.12
CA LEU A 98 4.40 9.79 -22.49
C LEU A 98 4.02 10.15 -21.04
N PRO A 99 2.75 10.04 -20.64
CA PRO A 99 2.29 10.29 -19.27
C PRO A 99 3.08 9.51 -18.22
N SER A 100 3.40 8.24 -18.48
CA SER A 100 4.19 7.41 -17.58
C SER A 100 5.59 7.97 -17.32
N ILE A 101 6.23 8.54 -18.34
CA ILE A 101 7.53 9.22 -18.23
C ILE A 101 7.39 10.49 -17.40
N SER A 102 6.41 11.34 -17.73
CA SER A 102 6.18 12.60 -17.00
C SER A 102 5.88 12.38 -15.51
N LEU A 103 5.08 11.35 -15.19
CA LEU A 103 4.74 10.96 -13.82
C LEU A 103 5.93 10.37 -13.08
N ALA A 104 6.69 9.46 -13.70
CA ALA A 104 7.84 8.84 -13.07
C ALA A 104 8.96 9.85 -12.77
N GLN A 105 9.22 10.78 -13.69
CA GLN A 105 10.14 11.89 -13.44
C GLN A 105 9.61 12.79 -12.32
N ALA A 106 8.32 13.16 -12.33
CA ALA A 106 7.77 13.95 -11.22
C ALA A 106 7.96 13.26 -9.86
N ILE A 107 7.70 11.96 -9.77
CA ILE A 107 7.91 11.17 -8.54
C ILE A 107 9.36 11.25 -8.06
N LEU A 108 10.32 10.97 -8.94
CA LEU A 108 11.75 10.91 -8.59
C LEU A 108 12.33 12.28 -8.26
N GLU A 109 12.01 13.29 -9.08
CA GLU A 109 12.64 14.61 -9.01
C GLU A 109 12.08 15.47 -7.86
N SER A 110 10.85 15.19 -7.41
CA SER A 110 10.16 15.98 -6.38
C SER A 110 10.03 15.30 -5.02
N ASP A 111 10.51 14.06 -4.89
CA ASP A 111 10.24 13.21 -3.72
C ASP A 111 8.74 13.15 -3.40
N TRP A 112 7.94 12.68 -4.37
CA TRP A 112 6.47 12.62 -4.24
C TRP A 112 5.79 13.98 -3.99
N GLY A 113 6.41 15.06 -4.45
CA GLY A 113 5.94 16.43 -4.25
C GLY A 113 6.36 17.05 -2.92
N GLU A 114 7.07 16.32 -2.05
CA GLU A 114 7.44 16.79 -0.70
C GLU A 114 8.74 17.58 -0.65
N SER A 115 9.52 17.64 -1.74
CA SER A 115 10.68 18.53 -1.79
C SER A 115 10.24 19.99 -1.57
N GLY A 116 11.06 20.80 -0.88
CA GLY A 116 10.74 22.22 -0.67
C GLY A 116 10.51 22.97 -1.99
N LEU A 117 11.26 22.61 -3.04
CA LEU A 117 11.12 23.19 -4.37
C LEU A 117 9.75 22.88 -5.02
N SER A 118 9.26 21.64 -4.88
CA SER A 118 7.94 21.25 -5.38
C SER A 118 6.79 21.76 -4.52
N LYS A 119 6.97 21.84 -3.21
CA LYS A 119 5.93 22.21 -2.26
C LYS A 119 5.67 23.71 -2.21
N ASP A 120 6.75 24.50 -2.17
CA ASP A 120 6.64 25.95 -1.97
C ASP A 120 6.59 26.72 -3.29
N TYR A 121 7.15 26.14 -4.37
CA TYR A 121 7.28 26.80 -5.68
C TYR A 121 6.70 26.00 -6.86
N TYR A 122 6.02 24.89 -6.56
CA TYR A 122 5.35 24.03 -7.54
C TYR A 122 6.28 23.47 -8.63
N ASN A 123 7.60 23.44 -8.42
CA ASN A 123 8.56 22.97 -9.41
C ASN A 123 8.92 21.50 -9.18
N LEU A 124 8.20 20.62 -9.88
CA LEU A 124 8.32 19.16 -9.73
C LEU A 124 9.60 18.58 -10.33
N TYR A 125 10.21 19.26 -11.29
CA TYR A 125 11.26 18.70 -12.15
C TYR A 125 12.63 19.37 -11.95
N GLY A 126 12.78 20.18 -10.89
CA GLY A 126 14.03 20.88 -10.61
C GLY A 126 14.46 21.86 -11.72
N MET A 127 13.53 22.38 -12.52
CA MET A 127 13.88 23.22 -13.67
C MET A 127 14.49 24.54 -13.22
N LYS A 128 15.72 24.81 -13.68
CA LYS A 128 16.39 26.10 -13.51
C LYS A 128 15.75 27.16 -14.40
N ALA A 129 15.75 28.40 -13.92
CA ALA A 129 15.17 29.53 -14.62
C ALA A 129 16.19 30.21 -15.54
N GLY A 130 15.74 30.59 -16.74
CA GLY A 130 16.40 31.57 -17.58
C GLY A 130 16.11 33.01 -17.15
N ALA A 131 16.74 33.98 -17.80
CA ALA A 131 16.69 35.39 -17.39
C ALA A 131 15.28 36.03 -17.40
N ALA A 132 14.34 35.50 -18.17
CA ALA A 132 12.99 36.06 -18.32
C ALA A 132 11.91 35.32 -17.51
N GLU A 133 12.29 34.35 -16.69
CA GLU A 133 11.34 33.46 -16.01
C GLU A 133 11.22 33.81 -14.53
N PRO A 134 9.99 33.78 -13.95
CA PRO A 134 9.81 33.88 -12.51
C PRO A 134 10.65 32.83 -11.80
N SER A 135 11.43 33.26 -10.82
CA SER A 135 12.41 32.40 -10.18
C SER A 135 12.63 32.69 -8.71
N VAL A 136 13.13 31.67 -8.02
CA VAL A 136 13.64 31.75 -6.65
C VAL A 136 15.08 31.28 -6.62
N GLN A 137 15.93 31.97 -5.86
CA GLN A 137 17.32 31.60 -5.67
C GLN A 137 17.43 30.63 -4.49
N LEU A 138 17.88 29.40 -4.74
CA LEU A 138 18.05 28.38 -3.69
C LEU A 138 19.44 27.74 -3.78
N GLU A 139 19.91 27.22 -2.66
CA GLU A 139 21.11 26.37 -2.65
C GLU A 139 20.83 25.04 -3.36
N THR A 140 21.79 24.57 -4.14
CA THR A 140 21.74 23.26 -4.79
C THR A 140 23.14 22.65 -4.82
N SER A 141 23.18 21.31 -4.80
CA SER A 141 24.42 20.55 -4.92
C SER A 141 24.70 20.25 -6.39
N GLU A 142 25.84 20.68 -6.89
CA GLU A 142 26.31 20.41 -8.25
C GLU A 142 27.54 19.50 -8.21
N PHE A 143 27.63 18.58 -9.17
CA PHE A 143 28.82 17.74 -9.33
C PHE A 143 29.72 18.31 -10.42
N VAL A 144 30.77 19.02 -10.00
CA VAL A 144 31.71 19.71 -10.90
C VAL A 144 33.11 19.17 -10.66
N ASN A 145 33.82 18.79 -11.72
CA ASN A 145 35.20 18.28 -11.66
C ASN A 145 35.40 17.10 -10.68
N GLY A 146 34.41 16.21 -10.55
CA GLY A 146 34.49 15.04 -9.69
C GLY A 146 34.15 15.29 -8.22
N GLN A 147 33.70 16.49 -7.86
CA GLN A 147 33.37 16.87 -6.48
C GLN A 147 31.99 17.51 -6.41
N TRP A 148 31.28 17.26 -5.31
CA TRP A 148 30.05 17.96 -4.97
C TRP A 148 30.38 19.33 -4.39
N ILE A 149 29.76 20.37 -4.95
CA ILE A 149 29.83 21.75 -4.44
C ILE A 149 28.41 22.27 -4.23
N THR A 150 28.22 23.11 -3.22
CA THR A 150 26.96 23.84 -3.03
C THR A 150 27.06 25.20 -3.71
N ILE A 151 26.11 25.50 -4.59
CA ILE A 151 25.99 26.81 -5.24
C ILE A 151 24.57 27.33 -5.11
N MET A 152 24.40 28.64 -5.24
CA MET A 152 23.08 29.22 -5.45
C MET A 152 22.68 29.05 -6.92
N ALA A 153 21.49 28.52 -7.20
CA ALA A 153 20.93 28.45 -8.55
C ALA A 153 19.52 29.05 -8.60
N PRO A 154 19.14 29.73 -9.70
CA PRO A 154 17.78 30.19 -9.90
C PRO A 154 16.90 29.04 -10.38
N PHE A 155 15.86 28.70 -9.62
CA PHE A 155 14.85 27.71 -10.00
C PHE A 155 13.57 28.39 -10.42
N ARG A 156 12.90 27.84 -11.44
CA ARG A 156 11.60 28.34 -11.89
C ARG A 156 10.57 28.23 -10.78
N VAL A 157 9.69 29.22 -10.71
CA VAL A 157 8.49 29.23 -9.85
C VAL A 157 7.26 29.11 -10.73
N TYR A 158 6.32 28.25 -10.34
CA TYR A 158 5.05 28.06 -11.03
C TYR A 158 3.88 28.41 -10.12
N ASN A 159 2.69 28.60 -10.70
CA ASN A 159 1.46 28.78 -9.92
C ASN A 159 0.80 27.44 -9.56
N SER A 160 1.19 26.35 -10.23
CA SER A 160 0.64 25.02 -9.99
C SER A 160 1.56 23.93 -10.52
N TRP A 161 1.40 22.70 -10.03
CA TRP A 161 2.06 21.53 -10.59
C TRP A 161 1.68 21.28 -12.06
N ALA A 162 0.48 21.67 -12.50
CA ALA A 162 0.08 21.55 -13.90
C ALA A 162 0.95 22.42 -14.83
N GLU A 163 1.31 23.64 -14.41
CA GLU A 163 2.25 24.49 -15.14
C GLU A 163 3.65 23.87 -15.18
N SER A 164 4.09 23.23 -14.09
CA SER A 164 5.37 22.53 -14.04
C SER A 164 5.42 21.34 -15.01
N VAL A 165 4.35 20.54 -15.08
CA VAL A 165 4.19 19.44 -16.04
C VAL A 165 4.24 19.96 -17.47
N GLU A 166 3.55 21.07 -17.77
CA GLU A 166 3.60 21.67 -19.10
C GLU A 166 5.00 22.20 -19.46
N ALA A 167 5.69 22.87 -18.53
CA ALA A 167 7.03 23.37 -18.76
C ALA A 167 8.05 22.23 -18.98
N HIS A 168 7.92 21.12 -18.25
CA HIS A 168 8.70 19.91 -18.49
C HIS A 168 8.43 19.32 -19.89
N ALA A 169 7.17 19.24 -20.30
CA ALA A 169 6.82 18.76 -21.63
C ALA A 169 7.38 19.65 -22.74
N LYS A 170 7.39 20.97 -22.55
CA LYS A 170 8.02 21.93 -23.46
C LYS A 170 9.53 21.74 -23.54
N LEU A 171 10.22 21.48 -22.43
CA LEU A 171 11.65 21.15 -22.42
C LEU A 171 11.94 19.92 -23.30
N LEU A 172 11.17 18.84 -23.12
CA LEU A 172 11.38 17.63 -23.93
C LEU A 172 11.00 17.84 -25.41
N THR A 173 10.06 18.75 -25.70
CA THR A 173 9.62 19.03 -27.07
C THR A 173 10.58 19.93 -27.83
N TYR A 174 11.03 21.01 -27.18
CA TYR A 174 11.81 22.07 -27.80
C TYR A 174 13.31 21.97 -27.51
N GLY A 175 13.71 21.01 -26.67
CA GLY A 175 15.10 20.82 -26.28
C GLY A 175 15.61 21.97 -25.42
N VAL A 176 16.92 22.20 -25.55
CA VAL A 176 17.65 23.26 -24.86
C VAL A 176 18.28 24.20 -25.89
N ASP A 177 18.64 25.42 -25.51
CA ASP A 177 19.11 26.46 -26.44
C ASP A 177 20.24 26.00 -27.38
N TRP A 178 21.19 25.20 -26.87
CA TRP A 178 22.32 24.70 -27.65
C TRP A 178 22.00 23.43 -28.46
N ASN A 179 20.88 22.76 -28.18
CA ASN A 179 20.41 21.59 -28.93
C ASN A 179 18.88 21.43 -28.86
N PRO A 180 18.14 22.06 -29.79
CA PRO A 180 16.69 21.97 -29.83
C PRO A 180 16.12 20.57 -30.09
N LYS A 181 16.96 19.63 -30.54
CA LYS A 181 16.57 18.25 -30.85
C LYS A 181 17.09 17.24 -29.82
N LEU A 182 17.65 17.70 -28.71
CA LEU A 182 18.30 16.86 -27.70
C LEU A 182 17.42 15.68 -27.26
N TYR A 183 16.13 15.94 -27.05
CA TYR A 183 15.15 14.97 -26.58
C TYR A 183 14.24 14.40 -27.67
N GLU A 184 14.51 14.68 -28.96
CA GLU A 184 13.71 14.14 -30.08
C GLU A 184 13.56 12.60 -30.02
N PRO A 185 14.58 11.80 -29.66
CA PRO A 185 14.42 10.36 -29.50
C PRO A 185 13.45 9.95 -28.38
N VAL A 186 13.29 10.76 -27.33
CA VAL A 186 12.33 10.52 -26.24
C VAL A 186 10.91 10.61 -26.77
N LEU A 187 10.62 11.62 -27.60
CA LEU A 187 9.30 11.85 -28.19
C LEU A 187 8.91 10.80 -29.25
N LYS A 188 9.92 10.18 -29.89
CA LYS A 188 9.72 9.14 -30.91
C LYS A 188 9.65 7.72 -30.33
N ALA A 189 9.94 7.57 -29.04
CA ALA A 189 9.91 6.27 -28.38
C ALA A 189 8.51 5.65 -28.44
N LYS A 190 8.43 4.35 -28.72
CA LYS A 190 7.15 3.64 -28.82
C LYS A 190 6.58 3.22 -27.48
N ASN A 191 7.41 3.23 -26.45
CA ASN A 191 7.08 2.82 -25.10
C ASN A 191 8.01 3.52 -24.09
N TYR A 192 7.65 3.44 -22.81
CA TYR A 192 8.38 4.10 -21.75
C TYR A 192 9.81 3.56 -21.55
N LYS A 193 10.10 2.30 -21.90
CA LYS A 193 11.47 1.75 -21.77
C LYS A 193 12.41 2.42 -22.77
N GLU A 194 11.97 2.53 -24.03
CA GLU A 194 12.69 3.28 -25.06
C GLU A 194 12.86 4.75 -24.68
N ALA A 195 11.81 5.39 -24.15
CA ALA A 195 11.86 6.78 -23.72
C ALA A 195 12.84 7.01 -22.55
N ALA A 196 12.84 6.12 -21.55
CA ALA A 196 13.76 6.17 -20.41
C ALA A 196 15.23 6.01 -20.85
N HIS A 197 15.52 5.07 -21.75
CA HIS A 197 16.86 4.94 -22.32
C HIS A 197 17.26 6.14 -23.19
N ALA A 198 16.30 6.74 -23.92
CA ALA A 198 16.53 7.97 -24.66
C ALA A 198 16.87 9.15 -23.74
N LEU A 199 16.18 9.29 -22.59
CA LEU A 199 16.49 10.31 -21.57
C LEU A 199 17.90 10.16 -21.02
N GLN A 200 18.30 8.93 -20.67
CA GLN A 200 19.66 8.61 -20.22
C GLN A 200 20.70 9.00 -21.29
N LYS A 201 20.47 8.61 -22.54
CA LYS A 201 21.38 8.91 -23.65
C LYS A 201 21.47 10.40 -23.95
N ALA A 202 20.37 11.13 -23.77
CA ALA A 202 20.32 12.59 -23.92
C ALA A 202 21.00 13.34 -22.76
N GLY A 203 21.37 12.64 -21.68
CA GLY A 203 22.03 13.24 -20.53
C GLY A 203 21.10 14.05 -19.65
N TYR A 204 19.81 13.67 -19.55
CA TYR A 204 18.84 14.35 -18.68
C TYR A 204 19.32 14.37 -17.21
N ALA A 205 19.93 13.28 -16.76
CA ALA A 205 20.58 13.17 -15.46
C ALA A 205 21.98 12.59 -15.59
N THR A 206 22.87 12.95 -14.67
CA THR A 206 24.26 12.42 -14.60
C THR A 206 24.33 11.02 -13.99
N ASP A 207 23.24 10.55 -13.37
CA ASP A 207 23.14 9.22 -12.78
C ASP A 207 23.19 8.12 -13.87
N PRO A 208 24.16 7.19 -13.84
CA PRO A 208 24.30 6.13 -14.84
C PRO A 208 23.15 5.11 -14.85
N THR A 209 22.30 5.12 -13.82
CA THR A 209 21.15 4.20 -13.65
C THR A 209 19.80 4.89 -13.83
N TYR A 210 19.77 6.15 -14.27
CA TYR A 210 18.56 6.96 -14.39
C TYR A 210 17.44 6.27 -15.18
N ALA A 211 17.74 5.69 -16.34
CA ALA A 211 16.75 4.96 -17.13
C ALA A 211 16.11 3.82 -16.34
N GLN A 212 16.93 3.06 -15.60
CA GLN A 212 16.44 1.94 -14.80
C GLN A 212 15.56 2.43 -13.64
N LYS A 213 15.92 3.54 -12.98
CA LYS A 213 15.08 4.15 -11.94
C LYS A 213 13.71 4.54 -12.47
N ILE A 214 13.66 5.20 -13.63
CA ILE A 214 12.40 5.56 -14.29
C ILE A 214 11.57 4.33 -14.61
N ILE A 215 12.15 3.30 -15.24
CA ILE A 215 11.45 2.05 -15.55
C ILE A 215 10.91 1.40 -14.28
N THR A 216 11.70 1.32 -13.22
CA THR A 216 11.28 0.74 -11.94
C THR A 216 10.10 1.49 -11.33
N VAL A 217 10.10 2.83 -11.35
CA VAL A 217 8.96 3.62 -10.86
C VAL A 217 7.71 3.36 -11.71
N ILE A 218 7.84 3.34 -13.03
CA ILE A 218 6.73 3.06 -13.94
C ILE A 218 6.14 1.67 -13.70
N GLU A 219 6.98 0.66 -13.52
CA GLU A 219 6.55 -0.72 -13.30
C GLU A 219 5.94 -0.90 -11.89
N THR A 220 6.54 -0.32 -10.86
CA THR A 220 6.04 -0.38 -9.46
C THR A 220 4.66 0.22 -9.32
N TYR A 221 4.41 1.38 -9.93
CA TYR A 221 3.13 2.10 -9.82
C TYR A 221 2.23 1.92 -11.04
N HIS A 222 2.57 0.97 -11.93
CA HIS A 222 1.83 0.66 -13.14
C HIS A 222 1.48 1.90 -14.00
N LEU A 223 2.38 2.89 -14.08
CA LEU A 223 2.08 4.19 -14.68
C LEU A 223 1.83 4.14 -16.19
N SER A 224 2.32 3.09 -16.86
CA SER A 224 2.10 2.87 -18.30
C SER A 224 0.61 2.74 -18.68
N GLN A 225 -0.28 2.44 -17.72
CA GLN A 225 -1.72 2.45 -17.94
C GLN A 225 -2.25 3.83 -18.38
N TYR A 226 -1.54 4.92 -18.06
CA TYR A 226 -1.93 6.28 -18.41
C TYR A 226 -1.45 6.71 -19.80
N ASP A 227 -0.60 5.92 -20.47
CA ASP A 227 -0.06 6.23 -21.81
C ASP A 227 -1.10 6.10 -22.92
N GLN A 228 -2.17 5.35 -22.65
CA GLN A 228 -3.32 5.27 -23.53
C GLN A 228 -4.31 6.34 -23.14
N LEU A 229 -4.60 7.26 -24.07
CA LEU A 229 -5.73 8.17 -23.88
C LEU A 229 -6.99 7.32 -23.88
N GLN A 230 -7.72 7.31 -22.76
CA GLN A 230 -9.03 6.68 -22.75
C GLN A 230 -9.88 7.37 -23.82
N GLU A 231 -10.18 6.68 -24.91
CA GLU A 231 -11.32 7.05 -25.73
C GLU A 231 -12.53 6.94 -24.81
N LYS A 232 -13.05 8.08 -24.36
CA LYS A 232 -14.39 8.09 -23.79
C LYS A 232 -15.29 7.56 -24.90
N SER A 233 -15.69 6.30 -24.79
CA SER A 233 -16.75 5.74 -25.61
C SER A 233 -17.99 6.57 -25.33
N VAL A 234 -18.24 7.58 -26.19
CA VAL A 234 -19.51 8.27 -26.24
C VAL A 234 -20.49 7.22 -26.73
N LYS A 235 -21.20 6.58 -25.79
CA LYS A 235 -22.43 5.88 -26.13
C LYS A 235 -23.44 6.98 -26.43
N GLU A 236 -23.67 7.22 -27.72
CA GLU A 236 -24.83 7.95 -28.25
C GLU A 236 -26.14 7.29 -27.79
#